data_AF-F3G5S8-F1
#
_entry.id   AF-F3G5S8-F1
#
_cell.length_a   1.000
_cell.length_b   1.000
_cell.length_c   1.000
_cell.angle_alpha   90.00
_cell.angle_beta   90.00
_cell.angle_gamma   90.00
#
_symmetry.space_group_name_H-M   'P 1'
#
loop_
_entity.id
_entity.type
_entity.pdbx_description
1 polymer ?
#
loop_
_entity_poly.entity_id
_entity_poly.type
_entity_poly.pdbx_seq_one_letter_code
_entity_poly.pdbx_strand_id
1 'polypeptide(L)' 'DSGEHSDLLVNLDLSIPAFFKRFARVAEVVVEDPAIRLAARESFRSYREQGYPPQDHRLQRL' A
#
# COMPACT_ATOMS: atom_id res chain seq x y z
N ASP A 1 -1.48 3.62 16.28
CA ASP A 1 -0.04 3.36 16.46
C ASP A 1 0.21 1.88 16.17
N SER A 2 1.30 1.54 15.49
CA SER A 2 1.69 0.16 15.16
C SER A 2 2.67 -0.44 16.17
N GLY A 3 2.92 0.23 17.31
CA GLY A 3 3.73 -0.29 18.41
C GLY A 3 5.17 -0.51 17.99
N GLU A 4 5.72 -1.71 18.21
CA GLU A 4 7.08 -2.10 17.80
C GLU A 4 7.14 -2.76 16.40
N HIS A 5 6.00 -2.97 15.73
CA HIS A 5 6.00 -3.62 14.42
C HIS A 5 6.61 -2.70 13.34
N SER A 6 7.58 -3.24 12.58
CA SER A 6 8.29 -2.51 11.51
C SER A 6 8.51 -3.33 10.23
N ASP A 7 8.01 -4.56 10.15
CA ASP A 7 8.28 -5.41 8.99
C ASP A 7 7.34 -5.11 7.82
N LEU A 8 6.03 -5.22 8.05
CA LEU A 8 5.00 -5.08 7.03
C LEU A 8 3.87 -4.18 7.53
N LEU A 9 3.56 -3.16 6.75
CA LEU A 9 2.30 -2.43 6.85
C LEU A 9 1.31 -3.02 5.85
N VAL A 10 0.15 -3.45 6.34
CA VAL A 10 -1.02 -3.68 5.50
C VAL A 10 -1.89 -2.43 5.56
N ASN A 11 -1.84 -1.61 4.51
CA ASN A 11 -2.64 -0.40 4.42
C ASN A 11 -4.05 -0.73 3.90
N LEU A 12 -5.06 -0.42 4.70
CA LEU A 12 -6.48 -0.57 4.34
C LEU A 12 -7.19 0.78 4.18
N ASP A 13 -6.45 1.88 4.36
CA ASP A 13 -6.96 3.23 4.18
C ASP A 13 -6.79 3.68 2.72
N LEU A 14 -7.52 4.71 2.31
CA LEU A 14 -7.44 5.31 0.97
C LEU A 14 -6.24 6.26 0.80
N SER A 15 -5.47 6.48 1.87
CA SER A 15 -4.29 7.35 1.88
C SER A 15 -3.06 6.63 2.41
N ILE A 16 -1.87 7.11 2.04
CA ILE A 16 -0.61 6.61 2.60
C ILE A 16 -0.44 7.18 4.02
N PRO A 17 -0.37 6.34 5.06
CA PRO A 17 -0.17 6.84 6.41
C PRO A 17 1.19 7.53 6.56
N ALA A 18 1.25 8.67 7.25
CA ALA A 18 2.50 9.44 7.39
C ALA A 18 3.68 8.64 7.97
N PHE A 19 3.39 7.61 8.76
CA PHE A 19 4.37 6.73 9.39
C PHE A 19 4.82 5.56 8.50
N PHE A 20 4.36 5.41 7.25
CA PHE A 20 4.63 4.21 6.43
C PHE A 20 6.13 3.91 6.25
N LYS A 21 6.98 4.95 6.24
CA LYS A 21 8.44 4.82 6.05
C LYS A 21 9.15 4.01 7.13
N ARG A 22 8.50 3.79 8.29
CA ARG A 22 9.04 2.92 9.35
C ARG A 22 9.03 1.44 8.97
N PHE A 23 8.24 1.07 7.97
CA PHE A 23 8.05 -0.32 7.59
C PHE A 23 8.99 -0.72 6.47
N ALA A 24 9.56 -1.92 6.54
CA ALA A 24 10.40 -2.47 5.48
C ALA A 24 9.59 -2.73 4.19
N ARG A 25 8.28 -3.01 4.32
CA ARG A 25 7.36 -3.28 3.22
C ARG A 25 5.97 -2.68 3.47
N VAL A 26 5.30 -2.34 2.38
CA VAL A 26 3.88 -1.96 2.38
C VAL A 26 3.11 -2.87 1.44
N ALA A 27 1.95 -3.35 1.87
CA ALA A 27 0.97 -4.04 1.04
C ALA A 27 -0.37 -3.30 1.13
N GLU A 28 -1.01 -3.09 -0.01
CA GLU A 28 -2.35 -2.48 -0.10
C GLU A 28 -3.29 -3.46 -0.78
N VAL A 29 -4.54 -3.55 -0.30
CA VAL A 29 -5.56 -4.40 -0.90
C VAL A 29 -6.38 -3.59 -1.90
N VAL A 30 -6.29 -3.95 -3.17
CA VAL A 30 -7.03 -3.28 -4.24
C VAL A 30 -8.19 -4.16 -4.70
N VAL A 31 -9.41 -3.67 -4.49
CA VAL A 31 -10.64 -4.31 -4.99
C VAL A 31 -11.19 -3.56 -6.21
N GLU A 32 -12.26 -4.07 -6.82
CA GLU A 32 -12.80 -3.54 -8.08
C GLU A 32 -13.50 -2.18 -7.94
N ASP A 33 -13.73 -1.72 -6.71
CA ASP A 33 -14.35 -0.43 -6.43
C ASP A 33 -13.56 0.74 -7.09
N PRO A 34 -14.21 1.62 -7.87
CA PRO A 34 -13.53 2.70 -8.59
C PRO A 34 -12.74 3.66 -7.70
N ALA A 35 -13.24 4.00 -6.50
CA ALA A 35 -12.55 4.91 -5.59
C ALA A 35 -11.29 4.25 -5.02
N ILE A 36 -11.38 2.96 -4.67
CA ILE A 36 -10.23 2.19 -4.18
C ILE A 36 -9.16 2.05 -5.27
N ARG A 37 -9.56 1.78 -6.52
CA ARG A 37 -8.61 1.69 -7.65
C ARG A 37 -7.94 3.03 -7.97
N LEU A 38 -8.65 4.14 -7.82
CA LEU A 38 -8.07 5.47 -8.00
C LEU A 38 -7.03 5.76 -6.92
N ALA A 39 -7.39 5.59 -5.64
CA ALA A 39 -6.47 5.78 -4.52
C ALA A 39 -5.21 4.90 -4.64
N ALA A 40 -5.37 3.61 -4.97
CA ALA A 40 -4.25 2.70 -5.16
C ALA A 40 -3.31 3.14 -6.30
N ARG A 41 -3.83 3.72 -7.39
CA ARG A 41 -3.00 4.26 -8.49
C ARG A 41 -2.20 5.48 -8.05
N GLU A 42 -2.78 6.33 -7.22
CA GLU A 42 -2.09 7.51 -6.65
C GLU A 42 -0.99 7.07 -5.68
N SER A 43 -1.29 6.14 -4.77
CA SER A 43 -0.30 5.55 -3.87
C SER A 43 0.84 4.90 -4.64
N PHE A 44 0.54 4.08 -5.65
CA PHE A 44 1.53 3.42 -6.51
C PHE A 44 2.47 4.43 -7.16
N ARG A 45 1.95 5.55 -7.65
CA ARG A 45 2.75 6.63 -8.22
C ARG A 45 3.66 7.26 -7.17
N SER A 46 3.12 7.59 -5.99
CA SER A 46 3.87 8.19 -4.90
C SER A 46 5.02 7.31 -4.41
N TYR A 47 4.80 5.99 -4.29
CA TYR A 47 5.86 5.04 -3.95
C TYR A 47 6.97 5.03 -5.00
N ARG A 48 6.61 5.00 -6.29
CA ARG A 48 7.58 5.03 -7.39
C ARG A 48 8.39 6.31 -7.43
N GLU A 49 7.76 7.47 -7.21
CA GLU A 49 8.44 8.77 -7.15
C GLU A 49 9.43 8.85 -5.98
N GLN A 50 9.14 8.15 -4.88
CA GLN A 50 10.04 8.01 -3.73
C GLN A 50 11.10 6.92 -3.90
N GLY A 51 11.18 6.27 -5.08
CA GLY A 51 12.21 5.28 -5.40
C GLY A 51 11.89 3.84 -4.98
N TYR A 52 10.69 3.58 -4.45
CA TYR A 52 10.25 2.22 -4.13
C TYR A 52 9.76 1.52 -5.40
N PRO A 53 10.17 0.25 -5.66
CA PRO A 53 9.66 -0.53 -6.79
C PRO A 53 8.34 -1.22 -6.40
N PRO A 54 7.16 -0.73 -6.84
CA PRO A 54 5.91 -1.35 -6.43
C PRO A 54 5.70 -2.65 -7.23
N GLN A 55 5.13 -3.65 -6.59
CA GLN A 55 4.83 -4.95 -7.20
C GLN A 55 3.33 -5.22 -7.11
N ASP A 56 2.72 -5.68 -8.20
CA ASP A 56 1.34 -6.16 -8.19
C ASP A 56 1.30 -7.69 -8.07
N HIS A 57 0.39 -8.17 -7.23
CA HIS A 57 0.14 -9.60 -7.04
C HIS A 57 -1.35 -9.84 -7.22
N ARG A 58 -1.73 -10.65 -8.21
CA ARG A 58 -3.13 -11.05 -8.40
C ARG A 58 -3.47 -12.19 -7.44
N LEU A 59 -4.30 -11.91 -6.46
CA LEU A 59 -4.86 -12.93 -5.58
C LEU A 59 -5.99 -13.66 -6.32
N GLN A 60 -5.83 -14.97 -6.50
CA GLN A 60 -6.88 -15.81 -7.06
C GLN A 60 -7.88 -16.18 -5.95
N ARG A 61 -9.18 -16.18 -6.28
CA ARG A 61 -10.16 -16.85 -5.41
C ARG A 61 -9.95 -18.36 -5.54
N LEU A 62 -9.88 -19.04 -4.40
CA LEU A 62 -9.87 -20.51 -4.33
C LEU A 62 -11.23 -21.07 -4.75
#